data_AF-A0A250IUB2-F1
#
_entry.id   AF-A0A250IUB2-F1
#
_cell.length_a   1.000
_cell.length_b   1.000
_cell.length_c   1.000
_cell.angle_alpha   90.00
_cell.angle_beta   90.00
_cell.angle_gamma   90.00
#
_symmetry.space_group_name_H-M   'P 1'
#
loop_
_entity.id
_entity.type
_entity.pdbx_description
1 polymer ?
#
loop_
_entity_poly.entity_id
_entity_poly.type
_entity_poly.pdbx_seq_one_letter_code
_entity_poly.pdbx_strand_id
1 'polypeptide(L)'
;MLCPLVSSAAREPALDLEDAPTRLALMPEEGDAPRNIEPPLPAQRPLGRRPVNASPQMALDAPVPAGAWAVYGAFTLVPLGGLYGASRLGGERLWVTAAQTAAGSAVGTLPGSLLFLQPPEAGGRWAEADVAAFGAGLVLTPPLAALGTWGVGELAGGGGQGRAFLGALGGAAVGTLLGVALHGVMEEVVGNRDALGSFRKAIALGFIGSGATVGYQWAAGGPRARRR
;
A
#
# COMPACT_ATOMS: atom_id res chain seq x y z
N MET A 1 -59.62 -8.59 12.18
CA MET A 1 -58.30 -8.12 11.73
C MET A 1 -57.27 -8.48 12.79
N LEU A 2 -56.25 -9.23 12.40
CA LEU A 2 -55.05 -9.70 13.14
C LEU A 2 -54.25 -8.50 13.70
N CYS A 3 -53.44 -8.48 14.78
CA CYS A 3 -52.84 -9.40 15.77
C CYS A 3 -52.43 -8.54 17.01
N PRO A 4 -52.34 -9.06 18.24
CA PRO A 4 -51.73 -8.35 19.37
C PRO A 4 -50.29 -8.82 19.71
N LEU A 5 -49.54 -7.88 20.30
CA LEU A 5 -48.22 -7.99 20.94
C LEU A 5 -48.24 -8.83 22.23
N VAL A 6 -47.25 -9.70 22.44
CA VAL A 6 -46.88 -10.31 23.75
C VAL A 6 -45.37 -10.64 23.69
N SER A 7 -44.46 -9.85 24.26
CA SER A 7 -43.97 -9.85 25.66
C SER A 7 -43.54 -11.23 26.19
N SER A 8 -42.23 -11.52 26.18
CA SER A 8 -41.65 -12.67 26.87
C SER A 8 -40.67 -12.17 27.93
N ALA A 9 -41.08 -12.31 29.20
CA ALA A 9 -40.24 -12.15 30.37
C ALA A 9 -40.21 -13.48 31.15
N ALA A 10 -39.00 -14.05 31.20
CA ALA A 10 -38.37 -14.77 32.31
C ALA A 10 -39.11 -15.91 33.05
N ARG A 11 -38.56 -17.14 32.95
CA ARG A 11 -38.10 -17.91 34.14
C ARG A 11 -37.27 -19.15 33.77
N GLU A 12 -36.03 -19.19 34.26
CA GLU A 12 -35.15 -20.36 34.49
C GLU A 12 -35.55 -21.06 35.82
N PRO A 13 -35.09 -22.29 36.19
CA PRO A 13 -33.67 -22.71 36.19
C PRO A 13 -33.33 -24.21 35.91
N ALA A 14 -32.01 -24.45 35.91
CA ALA A 14 -31.21 -25.65 35.64
C ALA A 14 -31.46 -26.90 36.52
N LEU A 15 -30.97 -28.06 36.03
CA LEU A 15 -30.35 -29.15 36.82
C LEU A 15 -29.59 -30.13 35.90
N ASP A 16 -28.26 -30.15 36.07
CA ASP A 16 -27.30 -31.15 35.54
C ASP A 16 -27.11 -32.32 36.54
N LEU A 17 -26.45 -33.38 36.05
CA LEU A 17 -25.82 -34.56 36.72
C LEU A 17 -26.70 -35.80 37.01
N GLU A 18 -26.42 -36.93 36.33
CA GLU A 18 -25.54 -38.00 36.85
C GLU A 18 -25.43 -39.23 35.90
N ASP A 19 -24.17 -39.59 35.61
CA ASP A 19 -23.51 -40.91 35.54
C ASP A 19 -24.14 -42.20 34.94
N ALA A 20 -23.32 -42.84 34.09
CA ALA A 20 -23.41 -44.26 33.65
C ALA A 20 -22.86 -45.23 34.72
N PRO A 21 -23.15 -46.56 34.70
CA PRO A 21 -22.24 -47.50 34.00
C PRO A 21 -22.79 -48.88 33.51
N THR A 22 -22.18 -49.41 32.44
CA THR A 22 -21.77 -50.82 32.13
C THR A 22 -22.76 -52.02 32.24
N ARG A 23 -23.00 -52.76 31.12
CA ARG A 23 -22.59 -54.18 30.87
C ARG A 23 -23.26 -54.86 29.64
N LEU A 24 -22.40 -55.24 28.68
CA LEU A 24 -22.36 -56.47 27.84
C LEU A 24 -23.59 -57.40 27.73
N ALA A 25 -24.02 -57.68 26.48
CA ALA A 25 -24.47 -59.02 26.06
C ALA A 25 -24.55 -59.19 24.51
N LEU A 26 -23.72 -60.12 24.02
CA LEU A 26 -23.91 -61.07 22.88
C LEU A 26 -24.22 -60.58 21.45
N MET A 27 -23.31 -60.94 20.52
CA MET A 27 -23.65 -61.29 19.13
C MET A 27 -24.26 -62.71 19.07
N PRO A 28 -24.99 -63.09 17.98
CA PRO A 28 -24.29 -63.76 16.86
C PRO A 28 -24.96 -63.62 15.45
N GLU A 29 -24.27 -64.17 14.44
CA GLU A 29 -24.68 -64.58 13.07
C GLU A 29 -24.94 -63.47 12.01
N GLU A 30 -24.09 -63.30 10.99
CA GLU A 30 -23.94 -64.10 9.75
C GLU A 30 -24.89 -63.62 8.64
N GLY A 31 -24.35 -62.95 7.63
CA GLY A 31 -25.11 -62.39 6.52
C GLY A 31 -24.22 -61.68 5.51
N ASP A 32 -24.01 -62.34 4.38
CA ASP A 32 -23.05 -62.04 3.32
C ASP A 32 -23.47 -60.86 2.41
N ALA A 33 -22.46 -60.20 1.81
CA ALA A 33 -22.47 -59.24 0.67
C ALA A 33 -22.76 -57.73 0.90
N PRO A 34 -22.22 -56.81 0.05
CA PRO A 34 -20.97 -56.84 -0.73
C PRO A 34 -19.98 -55.76 -0.26
N ARG A 35 -18.67 -56.04 -0.32
CA ARG A 35 -17.63 -55.01 -0.13
C ARG A 35 -17.76 -53.98 -1.24
N ASN A 36 -18.14 -52.76 -0.86
CA ASN A 36 -18.08 -51.59 -1.73
C ASN A 36 -16.60 -51.36 -2.05
N ILE A 37 -16.15 -51.78 -3.24
CA ILE A 37 -14.80 -51.53 -3.73
C ILE A 37 -14.77 -50.06 -4.16
N GLU A 38 -14.37 -49.21 -3.25
CA GLU A 38 -13.99 -47.83 -3.56
C GLU A 38 -12.80 -47.89 -4.53
N PRO A 39 -12.87 -47.25 -5.72
CA PRO A 39 -11.73 -47.25 -6.62
C PRO A 39 -10.58 -46.47 -5.95
N PRO A 40 -9.35 -46.99 -5.95
CA PRO A 40 -8.24 -46.27 -5.32
C PRO A 40 -8.03 -44.95 -6.06
N LEU A 41 -8.22 -43.85 -5.33
CA LEU A 41 -7.87 -42.51 -5.80
C LEU A 41 -6.46 -42.55 -6.39
N PRO A 42 -6.22 -42.02 -7.60
CA PRO A 42 -4.89 -42.06 -8.19
C PRO A 42 -3.93 -41.32 -7.25
N ALA A 43 -2.85 -42.01 -6.89
CA ALA A 43 -1.80 -41.49 -6.03
C ALA A 43 -1.40 -40.08 -6.50
N GLN A 44 -1.63 -39.08 -5.65
CA GLN A 44 -1.16 -37.72 -5.89
C GLN A 44 0.35 -37.79 -6.00
N ARG A 45 0.89 -37.61 -7.20
CA ARG A 45 2.33 -37.43 -7.39
C ARG A 45 2.74 -36.25 -6.50
N PRO A 46 3.80 -36.37 -5.69
CA PRO A 46 4.32 -35.20 -4.99
C PRO A 46 4.64 -34.16 -6.06
N LEU A 47 3.87 -33.07 -6.05
CA LEU A 47 4.13 -31.90 -6.89
C LEU A 47 5.57 -31.51 -6.62
N GLY A 48 6.43 -31.78 -7.60
CA GLY A 48 7.83 -31.44 -7.55
C GLY A 48 7.92 -30.00 -7.09
N ARG A 49 8.55 -29.80 -5.93
CA ARG A 49 8.89 -28.50 -5.38
C ARG A 49 9.63 -27.76 -6.49
N ARG A 50 8.91 -26.92 -7.23
CA ARG A 50 9.50 -26.05 -8.25
C ARG A 50 10.61 -25.32 -7.50
N PRO A 51 11.87 -25.36 -7.96
CA PRO A 51 12.89 -24.56 -7.33
C PRO A 51 12.34 -23.14 -7.35
N VAL A 52 12.09 -22.61 -6.16
CA VAL A 52 11.92 -21.19 -5.97
C VAL A 52 13.17 -20.64 -6.64
N ASN A 53 13.00 -19.92 -7.74
CA ASN A 53 14.04 -19.03 -8.22
C ASN A 53 14.22 -18.06 -7.07
N ALA A 54 15.07 -18.43 -6.11
CA ALA A 54 15.72 -17.49 -5.25
C ALA A 54 16.48 -16.63 -6.25
N SER A 55 15.87 -15.50 -6.63
CA SER A 55 16.63 -14.34 -7.07
C SER A 55 17.80 -14.32 -6.13
N PRO A 56 19.05 -14.50 -6.61
CA PRO A 56 20.18 -14.67 -5.73
C PRO A 56 20.11 -13.49 -4.77
N GLN A 57 19.84 -13.78 -3.50
CA GLN A 57 19.91 -12.80 -2.44
C GLN A 57 21.36 -12.35 -2.49
N MET A 58 21.61 -11.33 -3.29
CA MET A 58 22.92 -10.77 -3.52
C MET A 58 23.39 -10.44 -2.11
N ALA A 59 24.48 -11.08 -1.69
CA ALA A 59 24.98 -10.98 -0.33
C ALA A 59 24.83 -9.53 0.13
N LEU A 60 24.19 -9.31 1.29
CA LEU A 60 23.82 -7.97 1.76
C LEU A 60 24.98 -6.95 1.69
N ASP A 61 26.22 -7.45 1.69
CA ASP A 61 27.48 -6.69 1.67
C ASP A 61 28.09 -6.47 0.27
N ALA A 62 27.48 -6.95 -0.81
CA ALA A 62 28.01 -6.71 -2.15
C ALA A 62 27.90 -5.22 -2.51
N PRO A 63 28.99 -4.56 -2.98
CA PRO A 63 28.95 -3.15 -3.33
C PRO A 63 27.88 -2.86 -4.41
N VAL A 64 27.24 -1.70 -4.31
CA VAL A 64 26.22 -1.27 -5.27
C VAL A 64 26.88 -1.00 -6.62
N PRO A 65 26.44 -1.64 -7.72
CA PRO A 65 27.06 -1.44 -9.02
C PRO A 65 26.86 0.00 -9.49
N ALA A 66 27.85 0.56 -10.20
CA ALA A 66 27.77 1.94 -10.72
C ALA A 66 26.51 2.17 -11.59
N GLY A 67 26.09 1.14 -12.35
CA GLY A 67 24.85 1.19 -13.13
C GLY A 67 23.59 1.38 -12.29
N ALA A 68 23.53 0.79 -11.08
CA ALA A 68 22.42 1.03 -10.17
C ALA A 68 22.37 2.49 -9.72
N TRP A 69 23.51 3.07 -9.33
CA TRP A 69 23.59 4.49 -8.98
C TRP A 69 23.18 5.41 -10.13
N ALA A 70 23.54 5.07 -11.37
CA ALA A 70 23.10 5.82 -12.54
C ALA A 70 21.58 5.77 -12.72
N VAL A 71 20.95 4.60 -12.56
CA VAL A 71 19.48 4.43 -12.62
C VAL A 71 18.80 5.24 -11.53
N TYR A 72 19.28 5.12 -10.29
CA TYR A 72 18.81 5.88 -9.15
C TYR A 72 18.95 7.39 -9.35
N GLY A 73 20.10 7.85 -9.84
CA GLY A 73 20.34 9.26 -10.17
C GLY A 73 19.44 9.78 -11.29
N ALA A 74 19.19 8.98 -12.33
CA ALA A 74 18.28 9.37 -13.40
C ALA A 74 16.85 9.57 -12.86
N PHE A 75 16.41 8.69 -11.96
CA PHE A 75 15.07 8.77 -11.40
C PHE A 75 14.90 9.83 -10.31
N THR A 76 15.95 10.23 -9.59
CA THR A 76 15.88 11.38 -8.68
C THR A 76 15.76 12.71 -9.42
N LEU A 77 16.26 12.80 -10.66
CA LEU A 77 16.14 14.01 -11.47
C LEU A 77 14.70 14.34 -11.85
N VAL A 78 13.81 13.35 -11.93
CA VAL A 78 12.41 13.57 -12.32
C VAL A 78 11.64 14.40 -11.28
N PRO A 79 11.58 14.03 -9.97
CA PRO A 79 10.91 14.86 -8.97
C PRO A 79 11.61 16.22 -8.77
N LEU A 80 12.93 16.29 -8.93
CA LEU A 80 13.67 17.56 -8.91
C LEU A 80 13.33 18.46 -10.10
N GLY A 81 13.17 17.88 -11.30
CA GLY A 81 12.69 18.58 -12.49
C GLY A 81 11.25 19.05 -12.32
N GLY A 82 10.39 18.23 -11.70
CA GLY A 82 9.03 18.60 -11.32
C GLY A 82 8.98 19.80 -10.38
N LEU A 83 9.82 19.81 -9.34
CA LEU A 83 9.99 20.95 -8.43
C LEU A 83 10.39 22.23 -9.18
N TYR A 84 11.42 22.13 -10.03
CA TYR A 84 11.90 23.25 -10.82
C TYR A 84 10.81 23.78 -11.76
N GLY A 85 10.11 22.89 -12.47
CA GLY A 85 8.99 23.23 -13.34
C GLY A 85 7.86 23.91 -12.59
N ALA A 86 7.48 23.39 -11.42
CA ALA A 86 6.47 23.99 -10.55
C ALA A 86 6.84 25.42 -10.14
N SER A 87 8.10 25.67 -9.79
CA SER A 87 8.57 27.02 -9.43
C SER A 87 8.40 28.01 -10.60
N ARG A 88 8.65 27.55 -11.84
CA ARG A 88 8.47 28.35 -13.05
C ARG A 88 7.00 28.59 -13.40
N LEU A 89 6.14 27.60 -13.19
CA LEU A 89 4.68 27.71 -13.41
C LEU A 89 4.04 28.72 -12.44
N GLY A 90 4.46 28.72 -11.18
CA GLY A 90 3.98 29.65 -10.16
C GLY A 90 4.59 31.06 -10.22
N GLY A 91 5.76 31.19 -10.86
CA GLY A 91 6.60 32.39 -10.73
C GLY A 91 7.17 32.55 -9.31
N GLU A 92 7.21 31.45 -8.54
CA GLU A 92 7.66 31.43 -7.15
C GLU A 92 9.18 31.23 -7.05
N ARG A 93 9.75 31.64 -5.92
CA ARG A 93 11.14 31.32 -5.60
C ARG A 93 11.26 29.81 -5.38
N LEU A 94 12.28 29.19 -5.97
CA LEU A 94 12.52 27.75 -5.90
C LEU A 94 12.50 27.19 -4.46
N TRP A 95 12.99 27.96 -3.47
CA TRP A 95 12.99 27.52 -2.07
C TRP A 95 11.58 27.45 -1.46
N VAL A 96 10.64 28.31 -1.89
CA VAL A 96 9.23 28.28 -1.44
C VAL A 96 8.56 27.03 -1.98
N THR A 97 8.75 26.77 -3.28
CA THR A 97 8.28 25.55 -3.92
C THR A 97 8.90 24.31 -3.27
N ALA A 98 10.19 24.37 -2.92
CA ALA A 98 10.88 23.29 -2.21
C ALA A 98 10.27 23.03 -0.82
N ALA A 99 9.90 24.09 -0.09
CA ALA A 99 9.21 23.96 1.19
C ALA A 99 7.82 23.34 1.04
N GLN A 100 7.05 23.74 0.03
CA GLN A 100 5.74 23.14 -0.29
C GLN A 100 5.85 21.66 -0.66
N THR A 101 6.85 21.29 -1.47
CA THR A 101 7.15 19.89 -1.82
C THR A 101 7.57 19.10 -0.59
N ALA A 102 8.49 19.64 0.22
CA ALA A 102 8.96 18.99 1.43
C ALA A 102 7.82 18.76 2.43
N ALA A 103 6.93 19.73 2.60
CA ALA A 103 5.76 19.59 3.46
C ALA A 103 4.78 18.52 2.94
N GLY A 104 4.49 18.52 1.63
CA GLY A 104 3.66 17.49 1.01
C GLY A 104 4.26 16.09 1.14
N SER A 105 5.55 15.94 0.84
CA SER A 105 6.27 14.68 1.05
C SER A 105 6.25 14.27 2.52
N ALA A 106 6.54 15.18 3.45
CA ALA A 106 6.58 14.91 4.88
C ALA A 106 5.23 14.41 5.40
N VAL A 107 4.14 15.13 5.11
CA VAL A 107 2.79 14.75 5.57
C VAL A 107 2.31 13.46 4.88
N GLY A 108 2.71 13.24 3.62
CA GLY A 108 2.45 12.00 2.89
C GLY A 108 3.31 10.80 3.31
N THR A 109 4.41 11.00 4.07
CA THR A 109 5.35 9.89 4.39
C THR A 109 4.72 8.79 5.25
N LEU A 110 3.90 9.17 6.23
CA LEU A 110 3.29 8.23 7.17
C LEU A 110 2.38 7.23 6.46
N PRO A 111 1.31 7.64 5.74
CA PRO A 111 0.50 6.71 4.96
C PRO A 111 1.29 6.11 3.79
N GLY A 112 2.22 6.87 3.19
CA GLY A 112 2.99 6.42 2.03
C GLY A 112 3.94 5.28 2.36
N SER A 113 4.40 5.17 3.61
CA SER A 113 5.21 4.04 4.07
C SER A 113 4.51 2.69 3.91
N LEU A 114 3.17 2.68 4.02
CA LEU A 114 2.34 1.48 3.88
C LEU A 114 2.33 0.93 2.44
N LEU A 115 2.57 1.78 1.44
CA LEU A 115 2.65 1.38 0.03
C LEU A 115 3.84 0.46 -0.26
N PHE A 116 4.82 0.42 0.65
CA PHE A 116 6.10 -0.26 0.46
C PHE A 116 6.38 -1.29 1.57
N LEU A 117 5.33 -1.74 2.26
CA LEU A 117 5.36 -2.91 3.12
C LEU A 117 5.17 -4.15 2.25
N GLN A 118 6.23 -4.59 1.57
CA GLN A 118 6.26 -5.91 0.95
C GLN A 118 7.12 -6.84 1.81
N PRO A 119 6.56 -7.94 2.34
CA PRO A 119 7.36 -9.00 2.93
C PRO A 119 8.26 -9.63 1.84
N PRO A 120 9.56 -9.82 2.08
CA PRO A 120 10.48 -10.44 1.12
C PRO A 120 10.14 -11.91 0.79
N GLU A 121 9.21 -12.52 1.54
CA GLU A 121 8.71 -13.89 1.33
C GLU A 121 7.41 -13.97 0.52
N ALA A 122 6.85 -12.84 0.04
CA ALA A 122 5.58 -12.79 -0.68
C ALA A 122 5.70 -13.31 -2.14
N GLY A 123 6.20 -14.54 -2.30
CA GLY A 123 6.22 -15.30 -3.54
C GLY A 123 4.83 -15.81 -3.97
N GLY A 124 3.80 -14.95 -3.92
CA GLY A 124 2.55 -15.16 -4.68
C GLY A 124 1.22 -14.96 -3.94
N ARG A 125 1.17 -14.79 -2.62
CA ARG A 125 -0.08 -14.46 -1.91
C ARG A 125 0.16 -13.38 -0.87
N TRP A 126 -0.39 -12.19 -1.13
CA TRP A 126 -0.43 -11.11 -0.16
C TRP A 126 -1.39 -11.47 0.97
N ALA A 127 -1.02 -11.20 2.22
CA ALA A 127 -1.97 -11.31 3.31
C ALA A 127 -3.04 -10.22 3.16
N GLU A 128 -4.26 -10.46 3.66
CA GLU A 128 -5.34 -9.46 3.64
C GLU A 128 -4.91 -8.15 4.32
N ALA A 129 -4.08 -8.24 5.37
CA ALA A 129 -3.50 -7.09 6.05
C ALA A 129 -2.55 -6.28 5.16
N ASP A 130 -1.76 -6.93 4.30
CA ASP A 130 -0.83 -6.25 3.38
C ASP A 130 -1.61 -5.52 2.28
N VAL A 131 -2.67 -6.14 1.77
CA VAL A 131 -3.58 -5.51 0.79
C VAL A 131 -4.31 -4.33 1.42
N ALA A 132 -4.77 -4.47 2.67
CA ALA A 132 -5.43 -3.41 3.41
C ALA A 132 -4.46 -2.25 3.71
N ALA A 133 -3.22 -2.54 4.11
CA ALA A 133 -2.19 -1.53 4.36
C ALA A 133 -1.83 -0.77 3.07
N PHE A 134 -1.61 -1.50 1.98
CA PHE A 134 -1.36 -0.90 0.67
C PHE A 134 -2.54 -0.03 0.21
N GLY A 135 -3.78 -0.54 0.34
CA GLY A 135 -4.99 0.20 0.00
C GLY A 135 -5.15 1.46 0.84
N ALA A 136 -4.93 1.38 2.16
CA ALA A 136 -4.94 2.52 3.05
C ALA A 136 -3.88 3.56 2.65
N GLY A 137 -2.66 3.11 2.34
CA GLY A 137 -1.60 3.97 1.82
C GLY A 137 -2.01 4.68 0.53
N LEU A 138 -2.63 3.97 -0.41
CA LEU A 138 -3.03 4.50 -1.72
C LEU A 138 -4.14 5.55 -1.59
N VAL A 139 -5.07 5.36 -0.65
CA VAL A 139 -6.18 6.28 -0.41
C VAL A 139 -5.75 7.50 0.42
N LEU A 140 -4.92 7.31 1.44
CA LEU A 140 -4.59 8.36 2.41
C LEU A 140 -3.39 9.22 1.99
N THR A 141 -2.45 8.68 1.20
CA THR A 141 -1.23 9.41 0.82
C THR A 141 -1.51 10.64 -0.05
N PRO A 142 -2.28 10.56 -1.15
CA PRO A 142 -2.57 11.73 -1.97
C PRO A 142 -3.22 12.90 -1.23
N PRO A 143 -4.30 12.72 -0.42
CA PRO A 143 -4.92 13.84 0.26
C PRO A 143 -4.03 14.44 1.34
N LEU A 144 -3.26 13.62 2.06
CA LEU A 144 -2.33 14.11 3.08
C LEU A 144 -1.16 14.88 2.47
N ALA A 145 -0.60 14.40 1.37
CA ALA A 145 0.43 15.13 0.63
C ALA A 145 -0.10 16.45 0.05
N ALA A 146 -1.30 16.43 -0.53
CA ALA A 146 -1.96 17.62 -1.04
C ALA A 146 -2.22 18.65 0.07
N LEU A 147 -2.67 18.22 1.25
CA LEU A 147 -2.86 19.09 2.42
C LEU A 147 -1.55 19.73 2.86
N GLY A 148 -0.44 18.98 2.90
CA GLY A 148 0.88 19.51 3.24
C GLY A 148 1.35 20.60 2.26
N THR A 149 1.26 20.31 0.96
CA THR A 149 1.65 21.26 -0.10
C THR A 149 0.74 22.50 -0.13
N TRP A 150 -0.58 22.30 -0.13
CA TRP A 150 -1.55 23.39 -0.16
C TRP A 150 -1.48 24.23 1.12
N GLY A 151 -1.42 23.61 2.29
CA GLY A 151 -1.38 24.31 3.58
C GLY A 151 -0.17 25.24 3.71
N VAL A 152 1.02 24.80 3.30
CA VAL A 152 2.20 25.68 3.24
C VAL A 152 2.05 26.77 2.18
N GLY A 153 1.43 26.46 1.04
CA GLY A 153 1.13 27.44 -0.01
C GLY A 153 0.17 28.56 0.43
N GLU A 154 -0.85 28.24 1.23
CA GLU A 154 -1.77 29.24 1.81
C GLU A 154 -1.07 30.09 2.86
N LEU A 155 -0.25 29.49 3.73
CA LEU A 155 0.57 30.23 4.71
C LEU A 155 1.54 31.22 4.05
N ALA A 156 1.99 30.91 2.82
CA ALA A 156 2.85 31.77 2.02
C ALA A 156 2.10 32.88 1.25
N GLY A 157 0.80 33.07 1.48
CA GLY A 157 -0.02 34.11 0.83
C GLY A 157 -0.69 33.67 -0.47
N GLY A 158 -0.97 32.37 -0.62
CA GLY A 158 -1.76 31.81 -1.73
C GLY A 158 -3.19 32.36 -1.79
N GLY A 159 -3.75 32.47 -3.01
CA GLY A 159 -5.07 33.09 -3.26
C GLY A 159 -6.06 32.20 -4.00
N GLY A 160 -5.84 30.87 -4.04
CA GLY A 160 -6.57 29.94 -4.91
C GLY A 160 -7.43 28.94 -4.13
N GLN A 161 -8.52 29.39 -3.51
CA GLN A 161 -9.30 28.51 -2.64
C GLN A 161 -10.02 27.39 -3.42
N GLY A 162 -9.91 26.15 -2.91
CA GLY A 162 -10.53 24.94 -3.46
C GLY A 162 -9.83 24.36 -4.71
N ARG A 163 -9.64 25.16 -5.76
CA ARG A 163 -9.01 24.68 -7.01
C ARG A 163 -7.54 24.33 -6.83
N ALA A 164 -6.78 25.11 -6.05
CA ALA A 164 -5.37 24.82 -5.80
C ALA A 164 -5.18 23.53 -4.98
N PHE A 165 -6.08 23.27 -4.02
CA PHE A 165 -6.09 22.00 -3.28
C PHE A 165 -6.43 20.82 -4.20
N LEU A 166 -7.45 20.93 -5.06
CA LEU A 166 -7.78 19.89 -6.03
C LEU A 166 -6.65 19.64 -7.03
N GLY A 167 -5.95 20.68 -7.45
CA GLY A 167 -4.73 20.57 -8.25
C GLY A 167 -3.65 19.80 -7.50
N ALA A 168 -3.39 20.16 -6.24
CA ALA A 168 -2.45 19.45 -5.39
C ALA A 168 -2.83 17.98 -5.18
N LEU A 169 -4.12 17.69 -5.00
CA LEU A 169 -4.65 16.34 -4.85
C LEU A 169 -4.48 15.51 -6.12
N GLY A 170 -4.88 16.06 -7.27
CA GLY A 170 -4.71 15.38 -8.56
C GLY A 170 -3.24 15.11 -8.88
N GLY A 171 -2.38 16.11 -8.62
CA GLY A 171 -0.94 15.97 -8.78
C GLY A 171 -0.33 14.94 -7.82
N ALA A 172 -0.74 14.93 -6.55
CA ALA A 172 -0.30 13.95 -5.57
C ALA A 172 -0.75 12.53 -5.94
N ALA A 173 -1.96 12.35 -6.45
CA ALA A 173 -2.47 11.05 -6.89
C ALA A 173 -1.64 10.49 -8.04
N VAL A 174 -1.36 11.30 -9.07
CA VAL A 174 -0.47 10.91 -10.18
C VAL A 174 0.93 10.62 -9.67
N GLY A 175 1.47 11.46 -8.77
CA GLY A 175 2.77 11.26 -8.13
C GLY A 175 2.86 9.96 -7.33
N THR A 176 1.82 9.58 -6.60
CA THR A 176 1.73 8.31 -5.87
C THR A 176 1.76 7.12 -6.82
N LEU A 177 0.96 7.13 -7.89
CA LEU A 177 0.95 6.04 -8.87
C LEU A 177 2.31 5.88 -9.55
N LEU A 178 2.93 7.00 -9.95
CA LEU A 178 4.25 6.98 -10.58
C LEU A 178 5.34 6.52 -9.61
N GLY A 179 5.27 6.95 -8.35
CA GLY A 179 6.19 6.52 -7.29
C GLY A 179 6.10 5.02 -7.00
N VAL A 180 4.89 4.45 -6.95
CA VAL A 180 4.67 3.00 -6.76
C VAL A 180 5.16 2.20 -7.97
N ALA A 181 4.79 2.60 -9.18
CA ALA A 181 5.24 1.93 -10.41
C ALA A 181 6.77 1.94 -10.50
N LEU A 182 7.39 3.08 -10.19
CA LEU A 182 8.83 3.23 -10.22
C LEU A 182 9.54 2.41 -9.14
N HIS A 183 8.95 2.31 -7.95
CA HIS A 183 9.47 1.46 -6.88
C HIS A 183 9.60 0.00 -7.35
N GLY A 184 8.57 -0.52 -8.03
CA GLY A 184 8.60 -1.87 -8.61
C GLY A 184 9.64 -2.03 -9.72
N VAL A 185 9.73 -1.06 -10.64
CA VAL A 185 10.74 -1.09 -11.72
C VAL A 185 12.17 -1.08 -11.15
N MET A 186 12.44 -0.28 -10.12
CA MET A 186 13.76 -0.24 -9.49
C MET A 186 14.10 -1.54 -8.78
N GLU A 187 13.13 -2.20 -8.16
CA GLU A 187 13.30 -3.50 -7.53
C GLU A 187 13.63 -4.58 -8.57
N GLU A 188 12.96 -4.56 -9.72
CA GLU A 188 13.21 -5.48 -10.82
C GLU A 188 14.57 -5.26 -11.50
N VAL A 189 14.94 -4.01 -11.75
CA VAL A 189 16.16 -3.65 -12.51
C VAL A 189 17.44 -3.73 -11.67
N VAL A 190 17.36 -3.37 -10.38
CA VAL A 190 18.54 -3.28 -9.50
C VAL A 190 18.60 -4.42 -8.46
N GLY A 191 17.50 -5.15 -8.28
CA GLY A 191 17.37 -6.20 -7.27
C GLY A 191 16.97 -5.64 -5.90
N ASN A 192 16.35 -6.49 -5.08
CA ASN A 192 15.88 -6.14 -3.75
C ASN A 192 17.04 -6.13 -2.73
N ARG A 193 17.82 -5.04 -2.72
CA ARG A 193 18.83 -4.78 -1.68
C ARG A 193 18.24 -3.88 -0.59
N ASP A 194 18.32 -4.32 0.66
CA ASP A 194 17.83 -3.57 1.83
C ASP A 194 18.52 -2.21 1.99
N ALA A 195 19.83 -2.14 1.69
CA ALA A 195 20.61 -0.91 1.75
C ALA A 195 20.08 0.21 0.83
N LEU A 196 19.31 -0.14 -0.21
CA LEU A 196 18.72 0.81 -1.16
C LEU A 196 17.20 0.97 -0.98
N GLY A 197 16.59 0.23 -0.04
CA GLY A 197 15.15 0.28 0.20
C GLY A 197 14.68 1.65 0.70
N SER A 198 15.44 2.27 1.61
CA SER A 198 15.15 3.64 2.09
C SER A 198 15.28 4.67 0.97
N PHE A 199 16.26 4.51 0.09
CA PHE A 199 16.50 5.41 -1.03
C PHE A 199 15.39 5.30 -2.10
N ARG A 200 14.95 4.08 -2.45
CA ARG A 200 13.77 3.86 -3.31
C ARG A 200 12.53 4.53 -2.74
N LYS A 201 12.28 4.37 -1.43
CA LYS A 201 11.16 5.01 -0.74
C LYS A 201 11.26 6.55 -0.81
N ALA A 202 12.45 7.10 -0.60
CA ALA A 202 12.67 8.55 -0.69
C ALA A 202 12.38 9.10 -2.09
N ILE A 203 12.77 8.40 -3.16
CA ILE A 203 12.44 8.81 -4.53
C ILE A 203 10.93 8.79 -4.76
N ALA A 204 10.26 7.70 -4.39
CA ALA A 204 8.82 7.57 -4.55
C ALA A 204 8.06 8.67 -3.79
N LEU A 205 8.49 9.01 -2.57
CA LEU A 205 7.97 10.15 -1.80
C LEU A 205 8.25 11.50 -2.46
N GLY A 206 9.38 11.62 -3.18
CA GLY A 206 9.69 12.78 -4.01
C GLY A 206 8.72 12.96 -5.18
N PHE A 207 8.30 11.86 -5.82
CA PHE A 207 7.26 11.91 -6.87
C PHE A 207 5.92 12.38 -6.32
N ILE A 208 5.54 11.92 -5.14
CA ILE A 208 4.30 12.33 -4.47
C ILE A 208 4.30 13.83 -4.19
N GLY A 209 5.34 14.33 -3.50
CA GLY A 209 5.44 15.75 -3.16
C GLY A 209 5.61 16.66 -4.39
N SER A 210 6.44 16.26 -5.35
CA SER A 210 6.64 17.06 -6.58
C SER A 210 5.37 17.09 -7.43
N GLY A 211 4.66 15.95 -7.58
CA GLY A 211 3.37 15.87 -8.24
C GLY A 211 2.35 16.80 -7.58
N ALA A 212 2.23 16.75 -6.26
CA ALA A 212 1.36 17.65 -5.49
C ALA A 212 1.70 19.12 -5.77
N THR A 213 2.98 19.46 -5.83
CA THR A 213 3.44 20.84 -6.01
C THR A 213 3.21 21.34 -7.44
N VAL A 214 3.48 20.51 -8.45
CA VAL A 214 3.15 20.82 -9.85
C VAL A 214 1.65 21.03 -10.00
N GLY A 215 0.84 20.14 -9.43
CA GLY A 215 -0.62 20.25 -9.47
C GLY A 215 -1.15 21.51 -8.77
N TYR A 216 -0.59 21.84 -7.60
CA TYR A 216 -0.89 23.08 -6.88
C TYR A 216 -0.60 24.31 -7.74
N GLN A 217 0.59 24.38 -8.33
CA GLN A 217 1.01 25.53 -9.15
C GLN A 217 0.24 25.64 -10.46
N TRP A 218 -0.14 24.50 -11.08
CA TRP A 218 -0.94 24.47 -12.29
C TRP A 218 -2.38 24.93 -12.06
N ALA A 219 -2.97 24.55 -10.91
CA ALA A 219 -4.34 24.91 -10.55
C ALA A 219 -4.49 26.31 -9.94
N ALA A 220 -3.58 27.21 -10.30
CA ALA A 220 -3.56 28.57 -9.81
C ALA A 220 -3.26 28.73 -8.30
N GLY A 221 -2.54 27.79 -7.68
CA GLY A 221 -1.95 27.96 -6.34
C GLY A 221 -0.80 28.97 -6.35
N GLY A 222 -0.50 29.57 -5.19
CA GLY A 222 0.68 30.42 -5.02
C GLY A 222 0.50 31.93 -5.33
N PRO A 223 1.41 32.79 -4.86
CA PRO A 223 1.38 34.23 -5.14
C PRO A 223 1.73 34.51 -6.61
N ARG A 224 0.73 34.72 -7.46
CA ARG A 224 0.96 35.26 -8.80
C ARG A 224 1.13 36.77 -8.73
N ALA A 225 2.14 37.27 -9.44
CA ALA A 225 2.19 38.69 -9.79
C ALA A 225 0.90 39.02 -10.56
N ARG A 226 -0.03 39.72 -9.91
CA ARG A 226 -1.20 40.28 -10.59
C ARG A 226 -0.64 41.19 -11.68
N ARG A 227 -0.81 40.79 -12.95
CA ARG A 227 -0.65 41.74 -14.06
C ARG A 227 -1.67 42.85 -13.81
N ARG A 228 -1.18 44.03 -13.43
CA ARG A 228 -1.91 45.28 -13.60
C ARG A 228 -1.94 45.63 -15.08
#